data_AF-A0A9W6Y1R0-F1
#
_entry.id   AF-A0A9W6Y1R0-F1
#
_cell.length_a   1.000
_cell.length_b   1.000
_cell.length_c   1.000
_cell.angle_alpha   90.00
_cell.angle_beta   90.00
_cell.angle_gamma   90.00
#
_symmetry.space_group_name_H-M   'P 1'
#
loop_
_entity.id
_entity.type
_entity.pdbx_description
1 polymer ?
#
loop_
_entity_poly.entity_id
_entity_poly.type
_entity_poly.pdbx_seq_one_letter_code
_entity_poly.pdbx_strand_id
1 'polypeptide(L)'
;MGTWNHMLKIKLPDLHPIFREIDLMANPQIRLRFRVNQGTSVIAVDATKGMSLTSTTLSSGNSCPVMIAASSTGNPMASILAASAGFSVSWGAVANALEPTVDGTYMPFTTARLYVPFVHLENPQAIISKPVKKVRYNDCYAQWFYQRAGIGKQSTQLNASFDLQLSASVKNAKYIAVLPFAEQTINFATAAVQQFQSPFDTAPWTLQPGSSIRNFNVRIGSTQTFDISHDYDFHHFTNEVARIGAINGDLTPELVNGLLDYQTWSLTNRMLIADVSRLTERDIPQSIQIQGTNAGCQGVNLLVLVISEQELTFDRLTGEIIDYTTA
;
A
#
# COMPACT_ATOMS: atom_id res chain seq x y z
N MET A 1 8.61 -20.02 23.34
CA MET A 1 8.66 -19.27 22.06
C MET A 1 9.54 -18.06 22.28
N GLY A 2 10.21 -17.57 21.24
CA GLY A 2 11.10 -16.41 21.34
C GLY A 2 10.36 -15.10 21.10
N THR A 3 10.93 -14.01 21.59
CA THR A 3 10.46 -12.64 21.35
C THR A 3 11.54 -11.91 20.56
N TRP A 4 11.16 -11.23 19.48
CA TRP A 4 12.07 -10.45 18.64
C TRP A 4 11.74 -8.97 18.77
N ASN A 5 12.71 -8.19 19.23
CA ASN A 5 12.55 -6.75 19.41
C ASN A 5 13.50 -6.01 18.45
N HIS A 6 12.96 -5.06 17.70
CA HIS A 6 13.72 -4.26 16.74
C HIS A 6 13.52 -2.76 16.99
N MET A 7 14.60 -1.99 16.92
CA MET A 7 14.54 -0.53 16.93
C MET A 7 14.59 -0.01 15.49
N LEU A 8 13.53 0.64 15.05
CA LEU A 8 13.45 1.23 13.70
C LEU A 8 13.67 2.74 13.75
N LYS A 9 14.52 3.24 12.85
CA LYS A 9 14.66 4.66 12.55
C LYS A 9 14.07 4.90 11.17
N ILE A 10 12.98 5.65 11.12
CA ILE A 10 12.25 5.92 9.87
C ILE A 10 12.50 7.38 9.50
N LYS A 11 12.95 7.63 8.26
CA LYS A 11 13.11 9.01 7.77
C LYS A 11 11.73 9.56 7.39
N LEU A 12 11.47 10.82 7.72
CA LEU A 12 10.21 11.48 7.33
C LEU A 12 9.95 11.44 5.80
N PRO A 13 10.96 11.64 4.93
CA PRO A 13 10.82 11.47 3.48
C PRO A 13 10.37 10.09 2.98
N ASP A 14 10.48 9.05 3.81
CA ASP A 14 10.04 7.69 3.49
C ASP A 14 8.58 7.46 3.92
N LEU A 15 8.03 8.32 4.80
CA LEU A 15 6.66 8.23 5.30
C LEU A 15 5.66 8.94 4.40
N HIS A 16 6.04 10.11 3.88
CA HIS A 16 5.16 10.90 3.03
C HIS A 16 5.96 11.84 2.11
N PRO A 17 5.60 11.98 0.82
CA PRO A 17 6.30 12.86 -0.12
C PRO A 17 6.40 14.31 0.33
N ILE A 18 5.42 14.82 1.09
CA ILE A 18 5.41 16.20 1.62
C ILE A 18 6.71 16.57 2.37
N PHE A 19 7.36 15.61 3.04
CA PHE A 19 8.59 15.87 3.80
C PHE A 19 9.84 16.04 2.93
N ARG A 20 9.75 15.76 1.63
CA ARG A 20 10.78 16.13 0.64
C ARG A 20 10.61 17.58 0.19
N GLU A 21 9.39 18.09 0.26
CA GLU A 21 9.02 19.41 -0.26
C GLU A 21 8.99 20.51 0.80
N ILE A 22 8.64 20.15 2.04
CA ILE A 22 8.70 21.05 3.19
C ILE A 22 10.13 21.53 3.38
N ASP A 23 10.27 22.85 3.47
CA ASP A 23 11.54 23.54 3.66
C ASP A 23 11.72 23.96 5.12
N LEU A 24 12.87 24.57 5.42
CA LEU A 24 13.09 25.27 6.67
C LEU A 24 11.99 26.33 6.88
N MET A 25 11.30 26.20 8.01
CA MET A 25 10.22 27.09 8.44
C MET A 25 10.33 27.35 9.93
N ALA A 26 9.99 28.57 10.34
CA ALA A 26 9.92 28.93 11.75
C ALA A 26 8.58 28.46 12.34
N ASN A 27 8.65 27.92 13.56
CA ASN A 27 7.48 27.55 14.38
C ASN A 27 6.38 26.72 13.69
N PRO A 28 6.72 25.61 12.98
CA PRO A 28 5.72 24.78 12.34
C PRO A 28 4.76 24.12 13.35
N GLN A 29 3.46 24.27 13.13
CA GLN A 29 2.42 23.56 13.88
C GLN A 29 2.00 22.28 13.15
N ILE A 30 2.87 21.27 13.14
CA ILE A 30 2.61 20.00 12.45
C ILE A 30 2.11 18.95 13.46
N ARG A 31 0.96 18.35 13.17
CA ARG A 31 0.45 17.18 13.89
C ARG A 31 0.65 15.93 13.04
N LEU A 32 1.50 15.02 13.51
CA LEU A 32 1.70 13.71 12.88
C LEU A 32 0.88 12.65 13.63
N ARG A 33 0.15 11.82 12.88
CA ARG A 33 -0.55 10.66 13.41
C ARG A 33 -0.10 9.43 12.63
N PHE A 34 0.41 8.44 13.35
CA PHE A 34 0.83 7.16 12.78
C PHE A 34 -0.10 6.07 13.27
N ARG A 35 -0.55 5.22 12.35
CA ARG A 35 -1.22 3.97 12.66
C ARG A 35 -0.27 2.85 12.32
N VAL A 36 0.24 2.17 13.33
CA VAL A 36 1.13 1.01 13.16
C VAL A 36 0.31 -0.27 13.25
N ASN A 37 0.64 -1.27 12.43
CA ASN A 37 0.01 -2.59 12.51
C ASN A 37 0.30 -3.23 13.87
N GLN A 38 -0.75 -3.64 14.57
CA GLN A 38 -0.68 -4.38 15.82
C GLN A 38 -1.77 -5.44 15.82
N GLY A 39 -1.43 -6.64 16.27
CA GLY A 39 -2.37 -7.74 16.26
C GLY A 39 -1.76 -9.07 16.65
N THR A 40 -2.59 -10.10 16.55
CA THR A 40 -2.27 -11.48 16.88
C THR A 40 -2.89 -12.43 15.85
N SER A 41 -2.14 -13.42 15.41
CA SER A 41 -2.62 -14.55 14.63
C SER A 41 -2.58 -15.81 15.47
N VAL A 42 -3.63 -16.61 15.42
CA VAL A 42 -3.74 -17.94 16.06
C VAL A 42 -3.71 -19.01 14.97
N ILE A 43 -2.75 -19.92 15.09
CA ILE A 43 -2.48 -20.96 14.10
C ILE A 43 -2.74 -22.33 14.75
N ALA A 44 -3.61 -23.11 14.12
CA ALA A 44 -3.77 -24.52 14.44
C ALA A 44 -2.72 -25.34 13.68
N VAL A 45 -2.17 -26.35 14.36
CA VAL A 45 -1.26 -27.33 13.77
C VAL A 45 -1.90 -28.70 13.94
N ASP A 46 -2.06 -29.47 12.86
CA ASP A 46 -2.66 -30.80 12.92
C ASP A 46 -1.63 -31.91 13.26
N ALA A 47 -2.07 -33.17 13.27
CA ALA A 47 -1.22 -34.32 13.54
C ALA A 47 -0.13 -34.55 12.47
N THR A 48 -0.36 -34.10 11.25
CA THR A 48 0.59 -34.13 10.12
C THR A 48 1.51 -32.90 10.07
N LYS A 49 1.38 -32.00 11.05
CA LYS A 49 2.01 -30.67 11.09
C LYS A 49 1.54 -29.74 9.95
N GLY A 50 0.36 -29.99 9.40
CA GLY A 50 -0.35 -29.03 8.55
C GLY A 50 -0.77 -27.83 9.38
N MET A 51 -0.51 -26.62 8.87
CA MET A 51 -0.89 -25.37 9.54
C MET A 51 -2.14 -24.79 8.89
N SER A 52 -3.05 -24.29 9.73
CA SER A 52 -4.24 -23.59 9.26
C SER A 52 -4.53 -22.39 10.16
N LEU A 53 -5.00 -21.30 9.55
CA LEU A 53 -5.26 -20.07 10.28
C LEU A 53 -6.61 -20.17 10.98
N THR A 54 -6.61 -20.06 12.30
CA THR A 54 -7.83 -20.07 13.11
C THR A 54 -8.44 -18.68 13.18
N SER A 55 -7.61 -17.66 13.44
CA SER A 55 -8.03 -16.25 13.48
C SER A 55 -6.85 -15.29 13.37
N THR A 56 -7.09 -14.10 12.81
CA THR A 56 -6.24 -12.92 13.01
C THR A 56 -7.06 -11.81 13.65
N THR A 57 -6.55 -11.22 14.73
CA THR A 57 -7.16 -10.08 15.41
C THR A 57 -6.22 -8.89 15.29
N LEU A 58 -6.69 -7.80 14.67
CA LEU A 58 -5.95 -6.55 14.56
C LEU A 58 -6.48 -5.54 15.58
N SER A 59 -5.62 -5.05 16.47
CA SER A 59 -5.93 -3.95 17.39
C SER A 59 -5.61 -2.58 16.78
N SER A 60 -4.71 -2.53 15.80
CA SER A 60 -4.37 -1.33 15.03
C SER A 60 -3.81 -1.72 13.66
N GLY A 61 -3.98 -0.81 12.68
CA GLY A 61 -3.57 -1.07 11.31
C GLY A 61 -4.47 -2.08 10.61
N ASN A 62 -4.06 -2.51 9.42
CA ASN A 62 -4.89 -3.34 8.54
C ASN A 62 -4.19 -4.62 8.06
N SER A 63 -2.88 -4.78 8.24
CA SER A 63 -2.13 -5.92 7.71
C SER A 63 -1.31 -6.66 8.76
N CYS A 64 -1.00 -7.92 8.45
CA CYS A 64 -0.07 -8.77 9.18
C CYS A 64 1.35 -8.55 8.62
N PRO A 65 2.31 -8.04 9.42
CA PRO A 65 3.68 -7.79 8.95
C PRO A 65 4.60 -9.00 9.10
N VAL A 66 4.10 -10.12 9.65
CA VAL A 66 4.89 -11.32 9.93
C VAL A 66 4.49 -12.44 8.98
N MET A 67 5.45 -13.25 8.60
CA MET A 67 5.25 -14.46 7.80
C MET A 67 5.77 -15.67 8.54
N ILE A 68 5.01 -16.76 8.47
CA ILE A 68 5.31 -18.01 9.17
C ILE A 68 5.66 -19.08 8.13
N ALA A 69 6.84 -19.68 8.29
CA ALA A 69 7.27 -20.80 7.46
C ALA A 69 6.49 -22.08 7.80
N ALA A 70 6.27 -22.93 6.79
CA ALA A 70 5.53 -24.18 6.96
C ALA A 70 6.19 -25.16 7.94
N SER A 71 5.39 -25.97 8.63
CA SER A 71 5.84 -27.01 9.57
C SER A 71 5.67 -28.45 9.08
N SER A 72 5.14 -28.67 7.88
CA SER A 72 5.08 -30.00 7.28
C SER A 72 6.49 -30.53 6.98
N THR A 73 6.64 -31.86 6.93
CA THR A 73 7.94 -32.52 6.71
C THR A 73 8.71 -31.92 5.54
N GLY A 74 9.98 -31.58 5.76
CA GLY A 74 10.85 -30.94 4.76
C GLY A 74 10.83 -29.40 4.77
N ASN A 75 10.01 -28.76 5.60
CA ASN A 75 9.95 -27.30 5.72
C ASN A 75 10.71 -26.77 6.95
N PRO A 76 11.05 -25.47 6.99
CA PRO A 76 11.90 -24.89 8.03
C PRO A 76 11.40 -25.08 9.47
N MET A 77 10.08 -25.13 9.70
CA MET A 77 9.51 -25.29 11.05
C MET A 77 9.27 -26.75 11.45
N ALA A 78 9.59 -27.73 10.59
CA ALA A 78 9.22 -29.13 10.78
C ALA A 78 9.80 -29.75 12.06
N SER A 79 11.00 -29.35 12.48
CA SER A 79 11.63 -29.88 13.72
C SER A 79 11.40 -28.99 14.94
N ILE A 80 10.83 -27.79 14.74
CA ILE A 80 10.64 -26.79 15.79
C ILE A 80 9.24 -26.92 16.40
N LEU A 81 8.21 -27.12 15.55
CA LEU A 81 6.83 -27.27 16.00
C LEU A 81 6.46 -28.74 16.20
N ALA A 82 5.83 -29.05 17.33
CA ALA A 82 5.28 -30.36 17.61
C ALA A 82 3.97 -30.58 16.84
N ALA A 83 3.65 -31.84 16.52
CA ALA A 83 2.35 -32.18 15.94
C ALA A 83 1.23 -31.85 16.94
N SER A 84 0.07 -31.40 16.43
CA SER A 84 -1.08 -31.01 17.28
C SER A 84 -0.79 -29.88 18.28
N ALA A 85 0.29 -29.10 18.09
CA ALA A 85 0.66 -27.99 18.96
C ALA A 85 0.43 -26.66 18.24
N GLY A 86 -0.79 -26.13 18.36
CA GLY A 86 -1.13 -24.79 17.90
C GLY A 86 -0.33 -23.71 18.64
N PHE A 87 -0.20 -22.54 18.03
CA PHE A 87 0.53 -21.41 18.60
C PHE A 87 -0.08 -20.08 18.18
N SER A 88 0.39 -19.00 18.81
CA SER A 88 -0.01 -17.64 18.47
C SER A 88 1.22 -16.78 18.22
N VAL A 89 1.11 -15.87 17.26
CA VAL A 89 2.14 -14.87 16.98
C VAL A 89 1.51 -13.50 17.14
N SER A 90 2.13 -12.64 17.94
CA SER A 90 1.70 -11.25 18.10
C SER A 90 2.77 -10.30 17.59
N TRP A 91 2.31 -9.18 17.04
CA TRP A 91 3.14 -8.09 16.58
C TRP A 91 2.58 -6.76 17.10
N GLY A 92 3.46 -5.82 17.36
CA GLY A 92 3.07 -4.48 17.76
C GLY A 92 4.28 -3.56 17.96
N ALA A 93 4.00 -2.26 18.03
CA ALA A 93 5.00 -1.28 18.39
C ALA A 93 4.97 -1.06 19.90
N VAL A 94 6.15 -1.08 20.53
CA VAL A 94 6.33 -1.06 21.99
C VAL A 94 5.81 -2.34 22.63
N ALA A 95 4.49 -2.55 22.71
CA ALA A 95 3.89 -3.73 23.31
C ALA A 95 2.96 -4.46 22.31
N ASN A 96 2.54 -5.67 22.66
CA ASN A 96 1.52 -6.41 21.92
C ASN A 96 0.65 -7.25 22.89
N ALA A 97 -0.34 -7.99 22.36
CA ALA A 97 -1.29 -8.71 23.18
C ALA A 97 -0.69 -9.88 23.99
N LEU A 98 0.43 -10.45 23.53
CA LEU A 98 1.15 -11.54 24.23
C LEU A 98 2.30 -11.03 25.09
N GLU A 99 2.81 -9.83 24.81
CA GLU A 99 3.87 -9.14 25.54
C GLU A 99 3.38 -7.73 25.92
N PRO A 100 2.51 -7.62 26.94
CA PRO A 100 1.86 -6.36 27.31
C PRO A 100 2.80 -5.38 28.02
N THR A 101 3.98 -5.82 28.43
CA THR A 101 4.97 -5.00 29.12
C THR A 101 6.33 -5.20 28.47
N VAL A 102 6.95 -4.10 28.04
CA VAL A 102 8.36 -4.12 27.64
C VAL A 102 9.19 -4.09 28.91
N ASP A 103 9.85 -5.19 29.21
CA ASP A 103 10.88 -5.17 30.25
C ASP A 103 12.04 -4.28 29.77
N GLY A 104 12.29 -3.21 30.52
CA GLY A 104 13.36 -2.24 30.26
C GLY A 104 14.76 -2.87 30.27
N THR A 105 14.87 -4.13 30.70
CA THR A 105 16.08 -4.96 30.62
C THR A 105 16.54 -5.21 29.18
N TYR A 106 15.62 -5.32 28.19
CA TYR A 106 15.98 -5.69 26.82
C TYR A 106 15.84 -4.56 25.79
N MET A 107 14.96 -3.58 26.03
CA MET A 107 14.80 -2.41 25.18
C MET A 107 14.66 -1.14 26.05
N PRO A 108 15.56 -0.15 25.90
CA PRO A 108 15.59 1.02 26.78
C PRO A 108 14.49 2.05 26.49
N PHE A 109 13.65 1.83 25.48
CA PHE A 109 12.62 2.78 25.07
C PHE A 109 11.24 2.15 25.08
N THR A 110 10.36 2.71 25.90
CA THR A 110 8.91 2.42 25.94
C THR A 110 8.10 3.41 25.09
N THR A 111 8.77 4.38 24.43
CA THR A 111 8.14 5.44 23.63
C THR A 111 8.88 5.67 22.32
N ALA A 112 8.18 6.19 21.31
CA ALA A 112 8.80 6.73 20.09
C ALA A 112 9.35 8.14 20.33
N ARG A 113 10.38 8.55 19.57
CA ARG A 113 10.96 9.91 19.61
C ARG A 113 11.03 10.47 18.20
N LEU A 114 10.61 11.73 18.04
CA LEU A 114 10.76 12.48 16.80
C LEU A 114 12.02 13.36 16.91
N TYR A 115 12.96 13.20 15.98
CA TYR A 115 14.15 14.04 15.90
C TYR A 115 13.94 15.12 14.84
N VAL A 116 13.87 16.38 15.27
CA VAL A 116 13.79 17.55 14.39
C VAL A 116 15.04 18.41 14.61
N PRO A 117 15.88 18.62 13.60
CA PRO A 117 17.05 19.47 13.73
C PRO A 117 16.64 20.95 13.82
N PHE A 118 17.22 21.66 14.79
CA PHE A 118 17.17 23.12 14.84
C PHE A 118 18.41 23.68 14.17
N VAL A 119 18.20 24.52 13.15
CA VAL A 119 19.29 25.08 12.34
C VAL A 119 19.42 26.58 12.61
N HIS A 120 20.65 27.03 12.86
CA HIS A 120 20.97 28.45 12.88
C HIS A 120 21.47 28.87 11.49
N LEU A 121 20.80 29.83 10.87
CA LEU A 121 21.13 30.28 9.52
C LEU A 121 22.18 31.39 9.56
N GLU A 122 23.30 31.19 8.88
CA GLU A 122 24.34 32.22 8.73
C GLU A 122 23.83 33.43 7.91
N ASN A 123 23.02 33.19 6.87
CA ASN A 123 22.40 34.24 6.07
C ASN A 123 20.88 34.03 5.87
N PRO A 124 20.04 34.67 6.70
CA PRO A 124 18.58 34.52 6.61
C PRO A 124 17.92 35.35 5.49
N GLN A 125 18.66 36.22 4.79
CA GLN A 125 18.08 37.18 3.82
C GLN A 125 17.35 36.49 2.65
N ALA A 126 17.79 35.30 2.24
CA ALA A 126 17.15 34.54 1.17
C ALA A 126 15.74 34.02 1.56
N ILE A 127 15.50 33.78 2.85
CA ILE A 127 14.18 33.37 3.35
C ILE A 127 13.31 34.61 3.56
N ILE A 128 13.87 35.67 4.14
CA ILE A 128 13.17 36.92 4.43
C ILE A 128 12.69 37.61 3.14
N SER A 129 13.46 37.57 2.06
CA SER A 129 13.10 38.21 0.78
C SER A 129 11.97 37.49 0.03
N LYS A 130 11.76 36.19 0.30
CA LYS A 130 10.70 35.37 -0.32
C LYS A 130 10.03 34.49 0.73
N PRO A 131 9.28 35.06 1.68
CA PRO A 131 8.78 34.31 2.83
C PRO A 131 7.78 33.23 2.42
N VAL A 132 6.95 33.50 1.43
CA VAL A 132 5.93 32.57 0.93
C VAL A 132 6.54 31.54 -0.02
N LYS A 133 6.35 30.26 0.30
CA LYS A 133 6.72 29.14 -0.57
C LYS A 133 5.47 28.34 -0.93
N LYS A 134 5.33 28.03 -2.22
CA LYS A 134 4.35 27.08 -2.73
C LYS A 134 5.05 25.78 -3.08
N VAL A 135 4.50 24.67 -2.59
CA VAL A 135 5.00 23.32 -2.83
C VAL A 135 3.91 22.45 -3.44
N ARG A 136 4.32 21.46 -4.23
CA ARG A 136 3.42 20.47 -4.83
C ARG A 136 3.92 19.09 -4.47
N TYR A 137 3.00 18.21 -4.11
CA TYR A 137 3.33 16.83 -3.81
C TYR A 137 2.18 15.91 -4.22
N ASN A 138 2.52 14.65 -4.49
CA ASN A 138 1.51 13.63 -4.74
C ASN A 138 1.03 13.05 -3.42
N ASP A 139 -0.29 13.02 -3.23
CA ASP A 139 -0.97 12.34 -2.14
C ASP A 139 -1.82 11.18 -2.69
N CYS A 140 -2.21 10.25 -1.82
CA CYS A 140 -2.86 9.01 -2.19
C CYS A 140 -4.17 8.82 -1.43
N TYR A 141 -5.27 8.78 -2.18
CA TYR A 141 -6.56 8.28 -1.69
C TYR A 141 -6.66 6.77 -1.95
N ALA A 142 -7.09 6.00 -0.97
CA ALA A 142 -7.18 4.55 -1.05
C ALA A 142 -8.61 4.07 -0.75
N GLN A 143 -9.16 3.23 -1.62
CA GLN A 143 -10.46 2.59 -1.42
C GLN A 143 -10.39 1.09 -1.68
N TRP A 144 -10.95 0.32 -0.74
CA TRP A 144 -11.00 -1.14 -0.81
C TRP A 144 -12.34 -1.64 -1.32
N PHE A 145 -12.31 -2.61 -2.23
CA PHE A 145 -13.50 -3.28 -2.79
C PHE A 145 -13.46 -4.78 -2.53
N TYR A 146 -14.49 -5.27 -1.84
CA TYR A 146 -14.69 -6.69 -1.54
C TYR A 146 -15.52 -7.39 -2.63
N GLN A 147 -15.07 -8.57 -3.03
CA GLN A 147 -15.84 -9.56 -3.81
C GLN A 147 -16.42 -9.01 -5.11
N ARG A 148 -15.72 -8.07 -5.75
CA ARG A 148 -16.20 -7.42 -6.96
C ARG A 148 -15.81 -8.14 -8.24
N ALA A 149 -14.71 -8.89 -8.22
CA ALA A 149 -14.17 -9.59 -9.39
C ALA A 149 -14.11 -11.11 -9.13
N GLY A 150 -15.27 -11.68 -8.75
CA GLY A 150 -15.42 -13.09 -8.37
C GLY A 150 -15.26 -13.35 -6.86
N ILE A 151 -15.62 -14.56 -6.43
CA ILE A 151 -15.58 -15.01 -5.03
C ILE A 151 -14.85 -16.35 -4.93
N GLY A 152 -13.99 -16.51 -3.93
CA GLY A 152 -13.27 -17.73 -3.59
C GLY A 152 -12.50 -18.33 -4.75
N LYS A 153 -12.14 -19.61 -4.62
CA LYS A 153 -11.56 -20.40 -5.71
C LYS A 153 -12.61 -21.38 -6.25
N GLN A 154 -13.12 -21.14 -7.45
CA GLN A 154 -14.15 -22.01 -8.06
C GLN A 154 -13.77 -22.35 -9.50
N SER A 155 -13.71 -23.65 -9.84
CA SER A 155 -13.34 -24.11 -11.18
C SER A 155 -14.32 -23.66 -12.29
N THR A 156 -15.54 -23.31 -11.91
CA THR A 156 -16.61 -22.82 -12.80
C THR A 156 -16.65 -21.31 -12.94
N GLN A 157 -15.98 -20.57 -12.06
CA GLN A 157 -15.91 -19.11 -12.13
C GLN A 157 -14.77 -18.74 -13.07
N LEU A 158 -15.09 -18.19 -14.24
CA LEU A 158 -14.12 -17.61 -15.17
C LEU A 158 -14.74 -16.35 -15.75
N ASN A 159 -13.91 -15.36 -16.05
CA ASN A 159 -14.33 -14.09 -16.65
C ASN A 159 -15.37 -13.31 -15.81
N ALA A 160 -15.17 -13.21 -14.50
CA ALA A 160 -16.01 -12.40 -13.63
C ALA A 160 -15.77 -10.90 -13.91
N SER A 161 -16.77 -10.22 -14.47
CA SER A 161 -16.70 -8.78 -14.72
C SER A 161 -16.83 -7.98 -13.42
N PHE A 162 -16.23 -6.80 -13.39
CA PHE A 162 -16.36 -5.84 -12.31
C PHE A 162 -16.50 -4.42 -12.86
N ASP A 163 -17.27 -3.62 -12.14
CA ASP A 163 -17.44 -2.19 -12.36
C ASP A 163 -17.46 -1.50 -10.98
N LEU A 164 -16.43 -0.70 -10.72
CA LEU A 164 -16.15 -0.06 -9.46
C LEU A 164 -16.32 1.44 -9.60
N GLN A 165 -17.28 1.99 -8.87
CA GLN A 165 -17.38 3.44 -8.67
C GLN A 165 -16.68 3.82 -7.36
N LEU A 166 -15.71 4.73 -7.43
CA LEU A 166 -15.14 5.31 -6.22
C LEU A 166 -16.18 6.16 -5.49
N SER A 167 -16.15 6.11 -4.16
CA SER A 167 -17.07 6.83 -3.29
C SER A 167 -16.74 8.32 -3.18
N ALA A 168 -15.47 8.67 -3.33
CA ALA A 168 -15.02 10.05 -3.35
C ALA A 168 -14.77 10.50 -4.80
N SER A 169 -15.19 11.73 -5.11
CA SER A 169 -14.63 12.48 -6.24
C SER A 169 -13.31 13.07 -5.82
N VAL A 170 -12.29 12.99 -6.67
CA VAL A 170 -10.92 13.43 -6.36
C VAL A 170 -10.51 14.53 -7.33
N LYS A 171 -9.92 15.62 -6.82
CA LYS A 171 -9.33 16.68 -7.65
C LYS A 171 -7.93 16.29 -8.13
N ASN A 172 -7.53 16.82 -9.30
CA ASN A 172 -6.14 16.76 -9.78
C ASN A 172 -5.53 15.33 -9.79
N ALA A 173 -6.34 14.30 -10.07
CA ALA A 173 -5.84 12.93 -10.16
C ALA A 173 -4.81 12.80 -11.30
N LYS A 174 -3.68 12.17 -11.00
CA LYS A 174 -2.60 11.92 -11.97
C LYS A 174 -2.57 10.47 -12.40
N TYR A 175 -2.66 9.57 -11.43
CA TYR A 175 -2.58 8.13 -11.67
C TYR A 175 -3.63 7.39 -10.86
N ILE A 176 -4.16 6.34 -11.45
CA ILE A 176 -5.00 5.37 -10.76
C ILE A 176 -4.28 4.03 -10.80
N ALA A 177 -3.97 3.48 -9.63
CA ALA A 177 -3.37 2.17 -9.49
C ALA A 177 -4.37 1.19 -8.87
N VAL A 178 -4.55 0.03 -9.50
CA VAL A 178 -5.43 -1.04 -9.04
C VAL A 178 -4.57 -2.22 -8.65
N LEU A 179 -4.70 -2.61 -7.39
CA LEU A 179 -3.91 -3.66 -6.75
C LEU A 179 -4.83 -4.87 -6.47
N PRO A 180 -4.70 -5.96 -7.24
CA PRO A 180 -5.47 -7.18 -7.02
C PRO A 180 -4.90 -8.00 -5.87
N PHE A 181 -5.78 -8.41 -4.96
CA PHE A 181 -5.50 -9.35 -3.88
C PHE A 181 -6.45 -10.53 -3.99
N ALA A 182 -5.95 -11.73 -3.69
CA ALA A 182 -6.78 -12.92 -3.71
C ALA A 182 -7.89 -12.81 -2.66
N GLU A 183 -9.11 -13.12 -3.07
CA GLU A 183 -10.22 -13.35 -2.14
C GLU A 183 -9.96 -14.66 -1.34
N GLN A 184 -10.68 -14.86 -0.24
CA GLN A 184 -10.41 -15.93 0.71
C GLN A 184 -10.25 -17.30 0.04
N THR A 185 -9.21 -18.01 0.49
CA THR A 185 -8.86 -19.33 -0.01
C THR A 185 -9.10 -20.39 1.06
N ILE A 186 -9.01 -21.65 0.67
CA ILE A 186 -9.29 -22.83 1.50
C ILE A 186 -8.25 -23.04 2.62
N ASN A 187 -7.15 -22.29 2.64
CA ASN A 187 -6.07 -22.42 3.63
C ASN A 187 -6.40 -21.82 5.02
N PHE A 188 -7.63 -21.36 5.20
CA PHE A 188 -8.16 -20.90 6.48
C PHE A 188 -8.99 -22.02 7.11
N ALA A 189 -8.70 -22.39 8.37
CA ALA A 189 -9.53 -23.35 9.09
C ALA A 189 -10.91 -22.74 9.40
N THR A 190 -10.89 -21.60 10.07
CA THR A 190 -12.09 -20.82 10.43
C THR A 190 -11.90 -19.32 10.22
N ALA A 191 -10.69 -18.87 9.87
CA ALA A 191 -10.39 -17.45 9.75
C ALA A 191 -11.12 -16.81 8.57
N ALA A 192 -11.85 -15.73 8.84
CA ALA A 192 -12.50 -14.90 7.83
C ALA A 192 -11.75 -13.56 7.66
N VAL A 193 -10.50 -13.63 7.23
CA VAL A 193 -9.61 -12.46 7.11
C VAL A 193 -9.18 -12.21 5.67
N GLN A 194 -8.64 -11.03 5.38
CA GLN A 194 -8.12 -10.71 4.05
C GLN A 194 -6.73 -11.31 3.82
N GLN A 195 -6.31 -11.44 2.55
CA GLN A 195 -5.01 -12.02 2.19
C GLN A 195 -3.84 -11.35 2.94
N PHE A 196 -3.80 -10.01 2.95
CA PHE A 196 -2.76 -9.21 3.64
C PHE A 196 -2.86 -9.22 5.17
N GLN A 197 -3.84 -9.92 5.75
CA GLN A 197 -4.01 -10.13 7.19
C GLN A 197 -3.56 -11.54 7.62
N SER A 198 -3.22 -12.38 6.65
CA SER A 198 -2.74 -13.74 6.90
C SER A 198 -1.22 -13.73 7.10
N PRO A 199 -0.68 -14.46 8.09
CA PRO A 199 0.75 -14.69 8.20
C PRO A 199 1.27 -15.76 7.23
N PHE A 200 0.42 -16.33 6.38
CA PHE A 200 0.80 -17.33 5.37
C PHE A 200 0.97 -16.75 3.97
N ASP A 201 0.79 -15.44 3.83
CA ASP A 201 0.86 -14.76 2.53
C ASP A 201 1.92 -13.66 2.55
N THR A 202 2.47 -13.38 1.37
CA THR A 202 3.43 -12.30 1.13
C THR A 202 2.76 -10.95 0.91
N ALA A 203 1.44 -10.91 0.69
CA ALA A 203 0.66 -9.69 0.66
C ALA A 203 0.74 -8.93 2.02
N PRO A 204 0.79 -7.59 2.02
CA PRO A 204 0.60 -6.69 0.88
C PRO A 204 1.88 -6.38 0.09
N TRP A 205 3.02 -6.99 0.44
CA TRP A 205 4.27 -6.76 -0.30
C TRP A 205 4.19 -7.31 -1.73
N THR A 206 3.37 -8.33 -1.93
CA THR A 206 3.02 -8.88 -3.23
C THR A 206 1.53 -8.68 -3.51
N LEU A 207 1.17 -8.76 -4.79
CA LEU A 207 -0.21 -8.81 -5.24
C LEU A 207 -0.61 -10.25 -5.55
N GLN A 208 -1.86 -10.49 -5.94
CA GLN A 208 -2.30 -11.81 -6.36
C GLN A 208 -1.42 -12.34 -7.51
N PRO A 209 -0.65 -13.42 -7.29
CA PRO A 209 0.20 -13.98 -8.33
C PRO A 209 -0.65 -14.49 -9.49
N GLY A 210 -0.26 -14.12 -10.72
CA GLY A 210 -0.99 -14.53 -11.92
C GLY A 210 -2.40 -13.95 -12.05
N SER A 211 -2.72 -12.84 -11.35
CA SER A 211 -3.96 -12.09 -11.57
C SER A 211 -4.15 -11.77 -13.05
N SER A 212 -5.21 -12.24 -13.70
CA SER A 212 -5.45 -12.00 -15.13
C SER A 212 -6.67 -11.10 -15.30
N ILE A 213 -6.44 -9.79 -15.24
CA ILE A 213 -7.47 -8.77 -15.50
C ILE A 213 -7.39 -8.36 -16.97
N ARG A 214 -8.52 -8.49 -17.68
CA ARG A 214 -8.71 -8.14 -19.09
C ARG A 214 -9.74 -7.03 -19.24
N ASN A 215 -9.84 -6.45 -20.44
CA ASN A 215 -10.74 -5.34 -20.73
C ASN A 215 -10.62 -4.20 -19.70
N PHE A 216 -9.41 -3.95 -19.19
CA PHE A 216 -9.20 -2.95 -18.17
C PHE A 216 -9.40 -1.54 -18.75
N ASN A 217 -10.24 -0.74 -18.09
CA ASN A 217 -10.40 0.68 -18.41
C ASN A 217 -10.78 1.49 -17.18
N VAL A 218 -10.44 2.77 -17.22
CA VAL A 218 -10.69 3.76 -16.18
C VAL A 218 -11.41 4.94 -16.81
N ARG A 219 -12.47 5.42 -16.17
CA ARG A 219 -13.27 6.56 -16.62
C ARG A 219 -13.18 7.68 -15.60
N ILE A 220 -12.89 8.89 -16.08
CA ILE A 220 -12.93 10.13 -15.31
C ILE A 220 -14.14 10.94 -15.79
N GLY A 221 -15.11 11.16 -14.91
CA GLY A 221 -16.39 11.74 -15.28
C GLY A 221 -17.05 10.94 -16.40
N SER A 222 -17.18 11.55 -17.58
CA SER A 222 -17.77 10.90 -18.75
C SER A 222 -16.77 10.30 -19.73
N THR A 223 -15.46 10.51 -19.54
CA THR A 223 -14.41 10.21 -20.53
C THR A 223 -13.58 9.00 -20.13
N GLN A 224 -13.33 8.09 -21.08
CA GLN A 224 -12.48 6.90 -20.87
C GLN A 224 -11.00 7.26 -21.02
N THR A 225 -10.14 6.62 -20.23
CA THR A 225 -8.68 6.81 -20.26
C THR A 225 -8.06 6.12 -21.44
N PHE A 226 -8.52 4.91 -21.75
CA PHE A 226 -8.08 4.15 -22.90
C PHE A 226 -9.19 4.10 -23.95
N ASP A 227 -8.87 4.49 -25.19
CA ASP A 227 -9.79 4.36 -26.33
C ASP A 227 -10.11 2.89 -26.63
N ILE A 228 -9.14 2.00 -26.39
CA ILE A 228 -9.27 0.55 -26.49
C ILE A 228 -8.79 -0.06 -25.18
N SER A 229 -9.66 -0.84 -24.54
CA SER A 229 -9.32 -1.53 -23.29
C SER A 229 -8.13 -2.46 -23.47
N HIS A 230 -7.29 -2.56 -22.44
CA HIS A 230 -6.11 -3.42 -22.49
C HIS A 230 -6.46 -4.87 -22.14
N ASP A 231 -6.12 -5.77 -23.06
CA ASP A 231 -6.28 -7.22 -22.90
C ASP A 231 -4.95 -7.98 -22.72
N TYR A 232 -3.83 -7.34 -23.05
CA TYR A 232 -2.50 -7.95 -23.07
C TYR A 232 -1.55 -7.30 -22.07
N ASP A 233 -0.99 -8.14 -21.22
CA ASP A 233 -0.17 -7.76 -20.07
C ASP A 233 1.09 -6.98 -20.45
N PHE A 234 1.78 -7.43 -21.50
CA PHE A 234 3.00 -6.77 -21.96
C PHE A 234 2.73 -5.36 -22.53
N HIS A 235 1.60 -5.19 -23.22
CA HIS A 235 1.20 -3.89 -23.75
C HIS A 235 0.85 -2.92 -22.62
N HIS A 236 0.11 -3.40 -21.61
CA HIS A 236 -0.17 -2.65 -20.39
C HIS A 236 1.11 -2.23 -19.66
N PHE A 237 2.06 -3.16 -19.49
CA PHE A 237 3.33 -2.86 -18.84
C PHE A 237 4.14 -1.81 -19.60
N THR A 238 4.28 -1.96 -20.92
CA THR A 238 5.15 -1.10 -21.73
C THR A 238 4.58 0.31 -21.90
N ASN A 239 3.28 0.43 -22.06
CA ASN A 239 2.65 1.74 -22.30
C ASN A 239 2.38 2.52 -21.02
N GLU A 240 2.02 1.85 -19.94
CA GLU A 240 1.64 2.49 -18.68
C GLU A 240 2.79 2.37 -17.68
N VAL A 241 3.08 1.16 -17.20
CA VAL A 241 3.96 0.92 -16.03
C VAL A 241 5.39 1.40 -16.27
N ALA A 242 5.99 1.04 -17.41
CA ALA A 242 7.37 1.38 -17.76
C ALA A 242 7.57 2.89 -17.96
N ARG A 243 6.52 3.62 -18.36
CA ARG A 243 6.58 5.06 -18.61
C ARG A 243 6.43 5.93 -17.37
N ILE A 244 6.04 5.36 -16.23
CA ILE A 244 5.83 6.11 -14.99
C ILE A 244 7.15 6.69 -14.52
N GLY A 245 7.22 8.02 -14.45
CA GLY A 245 8.42 8.75 -14.05
C GLY A 245 9.55 8.74 -15.09
N ALA A 246 9.32 8.18 -16.29
CA ALA A 246 10.29 8.22 -17.37
C ALA A 246 10.32 9.63 -17.99
N ILE A 247 11.52 10.16 -18.21
CA ILE A 247 11.68 11.44 -18.90
C ILE A 247 11.31 11.26 -20.37
N ASN A 248 10.55 12.20 -20.94
CA ASN A 248 10.03 12.14 -22.31
C ASN A 248 9.16 10.89 -22.61
N GLY A 249 8.51 10.31 -21.59
CA GLY A 249 7.65 9.15 -21.79
C GLY A 249 8.41 7.92 -22.31
N ASP A 250 9.63 7.71 -21.80
CA ASP A 250 10.49 6.57 -22.15
C ASP A 250 11.07 6.63 -23.58
N LEU A 251 11.05 7.81 -24.23
CA LEU A 251 11.76 8.03 -25.50
C LEU A 251 13.28 8.17 -25.32
N THR A 252 13.74 8.24 -24.08
CA THR A 252 15.17 8.30 -23.71
C THR A 252 15.51 7.07 -22.86
N PRO A 253 16.05 5.99 -23.47
CA PRO A 253 16.18 4.68 -22.83
C PRO A 253 17.16 4.64 -21.64
N GLU A 254 17.95 5.69 -21.45
CA GLU A 254 18.91 5.81 -20.34
C GLU A 254 18.25 6.29 -19.02
N LEU A 255 17.02 6.79 -19.07
CA LEU A 255 16.35 7.50 -17.95
C LEU A 255 14.95 6.94 -17.67
N VAL A 256 14.88 5.62 -17.55
CA VAL A 256 13.64 4.85 -17.38
C VAL A 256 13.53 4.31 -15.96
N ASN A 257 12.31 4.00 -15.53
CA ASN A 257 12.07 3.39 -14.23
C ASN A 257 12.55 1.94 -14.23
N GLY A 258 13.79 1.70 -13.81
CA GLY A 258 14.42 0.37 -13.78
C GLY A 258 14.16 -0.45 -12.51
N LEU A 259 13.26 -0.01 -11.61
CA LEU A 259 13.02 -0.69 -10.33
C LEU A 259 12.17 -1.96 -10.46
N LEU A 260 11.36 -2.06 -11.51
CA LEU A 260 10.44 -3.18 -11.73
C LEU A 260 10.54 -3.63 -13.19
N ASP A 261 11.09 -4.81 -13.42
CA ASP A 261 11.10 -5.45 -14.73
C ASP A 261 9.77 -6.17 -15.02
N TYR A 262 9.53 -6.49 -16.29
CA TYR A 262 8.29 -7.14 -16.72
C TYR A 262 8.03 -8.47 -15.99
N GLN A 263 9.06 -9.26 -15.73
CA GLN A 263 8.90 -10.55 -15.08
C GLN A 263 8.49 -10.40 -13.61
N THR A 264 9.16 -9.52 -12.85
CA THR A 264 8.78 -9.25 -11.45
C THR A 264 7.39 -8.60 -11.37
N TRP A 265 7.06 -7.69 -12.29
CA TRP A 265 5.72 -7.13 -12.38
C TRP A 265 4.66 -8.21 -12.64
N SER A 266 4.85 -9.04 -13.67
CA SER A 266 3.86 -10.03 -14.10
C SER A 266 3.61 -11.13 -13.06
N LEU A 267 4.66 -11.56 -12.35
CA LEU A 267 4.58 -12.69 -11.41
C LEU A 267 4.29 -12.28 -9.96
N THR A 268 4.76 -11.11 -9.52
CA THR A 268 4.79 -10.75 -8.10
C THR A 268 3.97 -9.50 -7.78
N ASN A 269 4.07 -8.45 -8.60
CA ASN A 269 3.52 -7.13 -8.33
C ASN A 269 2.65 -6.63 -9.49
N ARG A 270 1.70 -7.47 -9.91
CA ARG A 270 0.86 -7.20 -11.07
C ARG A 270 -0.22 -6.16 -10.79
N MET A 271 0.22 -4.92 -10.66
CA MET A 271 -0.62 -3.74 -10.52
C MET A 271 -1.05 -3.26 -11.90
N LEU A 272 -2.30 -2.82 -12.01
CA LEU A 272 -2.80 -2.12 -13.18
C LEU A 272 -2.70 -0.62 -12.90
N ILE A 273 -2.26 0.15 -13.87
CA ILE A 273 -2.08 1.59 -13.73
C ILE A 273 -2.70 2.27 -14.94
N ALA A 274 -3.34 3.40 -14.72
CA ALA A 274 -3.82 4.29 -15.75
C ALA A 274 -3.33 5.72 -15.45
N ASP A 275 -2.61 6.33 -16.40
CA ASP A 275 -2.32 7.76 -16.37
C ASP A 275 -3.56 8.55 -16.78
N VAL A 276 -4.15 9.27 -15.82
CA VAL A 276 -5.36 10.08 -16.00
C VAL A 276 -5.08 11.58 -15.97
N SER A 277 -3.81 11.98 -15.89
CA SER A 277 -3.39 13.38 -15.76
C SER A 277 -3.86 14.28 -16.92
N ARG A 278 -4.15 13.68 -18.08
CA ARG A 278 -4.64 14.36 -19.29
C ARG A 278 -6.15 14.57 -19.31
N LEU A 279 -6.89 13.84 -18.49
CA LEU A 279 -8.35 13.86 -18.43
C LEU A 279 -8.88 14.71 -17.29
N THR A 280 -8.05 15.00 -16.28
CA THR A 280 -8.49 15.75 -15.12
C THR A 280 -8.50 17.24 -15.38
N GLU A 281 -9.59 17.89 -14.96
CA GLU A 281 -9.66 19.35 -14.93
C GLU A 281 -9.06 19.86 -13.62
N ARG A 282 -8.30 20.96 -13.73
CA ARG A 282 -7.59 21.51 -12.59
C ARG A 282 -8.57 22.01 -11.53
N ASP A 283 -8.37 21.56 -10.29
CA ASP A 283 -9.11 21.95 -9.08
C ASP A 283 -10.61 21.60 -9.09
N ILE A 284 -11.05 20.73 -10.00
CA ILE A 284 -12.44 20.27 -10.10
C ILE A 284 -12.54 18.80 -9.67
N PRO A 285 -13.39 18.46 -8.67
CA PRO A 285 -13.60 17.08 -8.27
C PRO A 285 -14.31 16.30 -9.38
N GLN A 286 -13.76 15.16 -9.78
CA GLN A 286 -14.35 14.30 -10.80
C GLN A 286 -14.58 12.90 -10.26
N SER A 287 -15.67 12.27 -10.72
CA SER A 287 -15.99 10.89 -10.39
C SER A 287 -15.04 9.95 -11.13
N ILE A 288 -14.67 8.85 -10.46
CA ILE A 288 -13.74 7.86 -11.01
C ILE A 288 -14.44 6.51 -11.02
N GLN A 289 -14.46 5.87 -12.19
CA GLN A 289 -15.03 4.55 -12.38
C GLN A 289 -13.99 3.63 -13.02
N ILE A 290 -13.94 2.37 -12.58
CA ILE A 290 -12.93 1.40 -12.99
C ILE A 290 -13.63 0.11 -13.36
N GLN A 291 -13.34 -0.41 -14.54
CA GLN A 291 -13.97 -1.61 -15.06
C GLN A 291 -12.94 -2.59 -15.59
N GLY A 292 -13.33 -3.86 -15.61
CA GLY A 292 -12.54 -4.93 -16.19
C GLY A 292 -13.18 -6.29 -15.95
N THR A 293 -12.43 -7.33 -16.31
CA THR A 293 -12.86 -8.71 -16.18
C THR A 293 -11.74 -9.56 -15.60
N ASN A 294 -11.98 -10.21 -14.45
CA ASN A 294 -11.09 -11.24 -13.92
C ASN A 294 -11.28 -12.54 -14.70
N ALA A 295 -10.30 -12.87 -15.54
CA ALA A 295 -10.30 -14.09 -16.34
C ALA A 295 -9.97 -15.36 -15.51
N GLY A 296 -9.44 -15.20 -14.30
CA GLY A 296 -9.04 -16.31 -13.43
C GLY A 296 -10.20 -16.94 -12.66
N CYS A 297 -9.94 -18.13 -12.11
CA CYS A 297 -10.87 -18.86 -11.25
C CYS A 297 -10.80 -18.50 -9.77
N GLN A 298 -9.75 -17.80 -9.38
CA GLN A 298 -9.61 -17.18 -8.07
C GLN A 298 -10.26 -15.80 -8.09
N GLY A 299 -11.27 -15.60 -7.25
CA GLY A 299 -11.89 -14.31 -7.00
C GLY A 299 -10.88 -13.31 -6.45
N VAL A 300 -11.08 -12.04 -6.78
CA VAL A 300 -10.15 -10.95 -6.47
C VAL A 300 -10.86 -9.84 -5.69
N ASN A 301 -10.23 -9.39 -4.61
CA ASN A 301 -10.51 -8.11 -3.97
C ASN A 301 -9.57 -7.04 -4.52
N LEU A 302 -10.06 -5.82 -4.68
CA LEU A 302 -9.33 -4.76 -5.37
C LEU A 302 -9.09 -3.58 -4.41
N LEU A 303 -7.83 -3.22 -4.21
CA LEU A 303 -7.45 -1.93 -3.62
C LEU A 303 -7.20 -0.94 -4.74
N VAL A 304 -7.95 0.14 -4.76
CA VAL A 304 -7.76 1.23 -5.70
C VAL A 304 -7.04 2.37 -4.99
N LEU A 305 -5.92 2.80 -5.56
CA LEU A 305 -5.15 3.96 -5.16
C LEU A 305 -5.33 5.06 -6.21
N VAL A 306 -5.77 6.23 -5.78
CA VAL A 306 -5.83 7.43 -6.62
C VAL A 306 -4.73 8.37 -6.15
N ILE A 307 -3.73 8.54 -7.01
CA ILE A 307 -2.64 9.47 -6.79
C ILE A 307 -3.07 10.83 -7.34
N SER A 308 -3.12 11.83 -6.47
CA SER A 308 -3.55 13.20 -6.79
C SER A 308 -2.48 14.20 -6.43
N GLU A 309 -2.35 15.25 -7.23
CA GLU A 309 -1.42 16.35 -6.95
C GLU A 309 -2.09 17.35 -6.00
N GLN A 310 -1.45 17.58 -4.86
CA GLN A 310 -1.85 18.56 -3.85
C GLN A 310 -0.91 19.77 -3.90
N GLU A 311 -1.44 20.96 -3.64
CA GLU A 311 -0.66 22.18 -3.53
C GLU A 311 -0.78 22.74 -2.11
N LEU A 312 0.36 23.08 -1.50
CA LEU A 312 0.44 23.72 -0.18
C LEU A 312 1.23 25.02 -0.30
N THR A 313 0.67 26.10 0.20
CA THR A 313 1.34 27.41 0.28
C THR A 313 1.49 27.80 1.74
N PHE A 314 2.72 28.10 2.16
CA PHE A 314 3.02 28.46 3.54
C PHE A 314 4.03 29.60 3.62
N ASP A 315 3.98 30.34 4.73
CA ASP A 315 4.97 31.35 5.09
C ASP A 315 6.10 30.72 5.90
N ARG A 316 7.34 30.85 5.43
CA ARG A 316 8.54 30.30 6.08
C ARG A 316 8.93 31.04 7.36
N LEU A 317 8.51 32.28 7.55
CA LEU A 317 8.82 33.11 8.72
C LEU A 317 7.84 32.89 9.88
N THR A 318 6.58 32.57 9.58
CA THR A 318 5.56 32.35 10.61
C THR A 318 5.19 30.88 10.79
N GLY A 319 5.41 30.05 9.76
CA GLY A 319 4.96 28.66 9.71
C GLY A 319 3.47 28.51 9.39
N GLU A 320 2.78 29.61 9.05
CA GLU A 320 1.35 29.62 8.75
C GLU A 320 1.06 29.06 7.35
N ILE A 321 -0.01 28.27 7.26
CA ILE A 321 -0.54 27.78 5.98
C ILE A 321 -1.45 28.86 5.41
N ILE A 322 -1.10 29.36 4.24
CA ILE A 322 -1.84 30.42 3.52
C ILE A 322 -2.92 29.80 2.64
N ASP A 323 -2.58 28.72 1.95
CA ASP A 323 -3.50 28.04 1.03
C ASP A 323 -3.18 26.54 1.01
N TYR A 324 -4.22 25.73 0.88
CA TYR A 324 -4.11 24.29 0.79
C TYR A 324 -5.24 23.73 -0.06
N THR A 325 -4.90 23.18 -1.23
CA THR A 325 -5.84 22.38 -1.99
C THR A 325 -5.85 20.97 -1.42
N THR A 326 -7.03 20.47 -1.06
CA THR A 326 -7.25 19.05 -0.76
C THR A 326 -7.96 18.37 -1.93
N ALA A 327 -7.63 17.09 -2.14
CA ALA A 327 -8.37 16.15 -2.98
C ALA A 327 -9.87 16.15 -2.66
#